data_AF-A0A939BSF2-F1
#
_entry.id   AF-A0A939BSF2-F1
#
_cell.length_a   1.000
_cell.length_b   1.000
_cell.length_c   1.000
_cell.angle_alpha   90.00
_cell.angle_beta   90.00
_cell.angle_gamma   90.00
#
_symmetry.space_group_name_H-M   'P 1'
#
loop_
_entity.id
_entity.type
_entity.pdbx_description
1 polymer ?
#
loop_
_entity_poly.entity_id
_entity_poly.type
_entity_poly.pdbx_seq_one_letter_code
_entity_poly.pdbx_strand_id
1 'polypeptide(L)'
;MAKWVTCLLAALFAGLLLSGCAETANQEVSGIAENLDTDLNNIEKVTVITADGLEIPIRLDQFNSDFSIKGKNLQTADKPLQKDEVAYTVVLHRKNEAPLVVEVGKQASQFADQTYRGVGAEKLYGWIHGIVGKTLLQNEVKEIVVNADDLTRSLRLNDQETADVMRLLANSESVDQLEIPQFPLYPGYRLRLDFAETALEAKILTPTLLYFEAGSDQHYLRVDSELFSKLTEWIPLTGGSGDEFAPLYKTTELQISPGSDPEVKAAKYKMADSTFEQGLSHQLVRLLKQAKPATEIPLPDKANFSLVFVVNGEKQAVDFYTDAFVFAGKTYADQGIAAKTRALFAEIARQKQ
;
A
#
# COMPACT_ATOMS: atom_id res chain seq x y z
N MET A 1 53.34 50.48 5.98
CA MET A 1 52.24 50.06 5.09
C MET A 1 51.83 48.64 5.46
N ALA A 2 50.85 48.53 6.35
CA ALA A 2 50.07 47.36 6.77
C ALA A 2 49.35 47.78 8.07
N LYS A 3 48.11 47.34 8.28
CA LYS A 3 47.19 47.65 9.42
C LYS A 3 46.24 48.84 9.25
N TRP A 4 45.35 48.81 8.26
CA TRP A 4 44.15 49.68 8.26
C TRP A 4 42.86 48.98 7.80
N VAL A 5 42.83 47.64 7.66
CA VAL A 5 41.66 46.92 7.12
C VAL A 5 40.90 46.08 8.16
N THR A 6 41.42 45.91 9.38
CA THR A 6 40.83 45.00 10.38
C THR A 6 39.92 45.64 11.43
N CYS A 7 39.50 46.90 11.28
CA CYS A 7 38.60 47.56 12.25
C CYS A 7 37.18 47.85 11.74
N LEU A 8 36.84 47.55 10.49
CA LEU A 8 35.50 47.84 9.93
C LEU A 8 34.52 46.65 9.93
N LEU A 9 35.00 45.44 10.24
CA LEU A 9 34.15 44.23 10.26
C LEU A 9 33.55 43.89 11.63
N ALA A 10 34.09 44.46 12.73
CA ALA A 10 33.58 44.22 14.08
C ALA A 10 32.43 45.17 14.49
N ALA A 11 32.18 46.24 13.72
CA ALA A 11 31.10 47.20 13.98
C ALA A 11 29.78 46.89 13.24
N LEU A 12 29.79 45.92 12.31
CA LEU A 12 28.60 45.50 11.55
C LEU A 12 27.81 44.35 12.20
N PHE A 13 28.37 43.68 13.23
CA PHE A 13 27.73 42.55 13.92
C PHE A 13 27.04 42.90 15.25
N ALA A 14 27.02 44.18 15.65
CA ALA A 14 26.41 44.62 16.92
C ALA A 14 25.19 45.56 16.75
N GLY A 15 24.67 45.72 15.53
CA GLY A 15 23.61 46.69 15.20
C GLY A 15 22.25 46.12 14.80
N LEU A 16 22.03 44.80 14.85
CA LEU A 16 20.74 44.17 14.46
C LEU A 16 20.07 43.37 15.59
N LEU A 17 20.44 43.65 16.84
CA LEU A 17 19.65 43.31 18.01
C LEU A 17 19.02 44.60 18.52
N LEU A 18 17.67 44.63 18.57
CA LEU A 18 16.79 45.70 19.06
C LEU A 18 16.13 46.58 17.99
N SER A 19 15.21 45.97 17.24
CA SER A 19 13.89 46.58 17.02
C SER A 19 12.82 45.50 17.11
N GLY A 20 12.39 45.20 18.33
CA GLY A 20 11.11 44.56 18.56
C GLY A 20 10.01 45.58 18.30
N CYS A 21 9.26 45.40 17.22
CA CYS A 21 7.88 45.81 17.15
C CYS A 21 7.04 44.54 17.21
N ALA A 22 6.30 44.42 18.30
CA ALA A 22 5.25 43.43 18.45
C ALA A 22 4.16 43.73 17.42
N GLU A 23 3.98 42.82 16.47
CA GLU A 23 2.68 42.59 15.84
C GLU A 23 2.35 41.12 16.02
N THR A 24 1.56 40.85 17.06
CA THR A 24 0.66 39.71 17.12
C THR A 24 -0.23 39.75 15.88
N ALA A 25 0.09 38.92 14.89
CA ALA A 25 -0.84 38.56 13.86
C ALA A 25 -0.70 37.05 13.64
N ASN A 26 -1.81 36.34 13.78
CA ASN A 26 -2.04 35.09 13.09
C ASN A 26 -1.81 35.33 11.59
N GLN A 27 -0.55 35.23 11.14
CA GLN A 27 -0.25 35.15 9.73
C GLN A 27 -0.50 33.71 9.33
N GLU A 28 -1.68 33.45 8.79
CA GLU A 28 -1.78 32.47 7.70
C GLU A 28 -0.70 32.87 6.69
N VAL A 29 0.38 32.10 6.62
CA VAL A 29 1.51 32.39 5.73
C VAL A 29 1.06 32.11 4.30
N SER A 30 0.43 33.12 3.70
CA SER A 30 0.10 33.19 2.27
C SER A 30 1.34 33.24 1.37
N GLY A 31 2.53 33.42 1.95
CA GLY A 31 3.78 33.68 1.21
C GLY A 31 4.42 32.47 0.50
N ILE A 32 4.06 31.23 0.84
CA ILE A 32 4.56 30.05 0.11
C ILE A 32 3.84 29.92 -1.21
N ALA A 33 2.52 30.16 -1.25
CA ALA A 33 1.76 30.13 -2.49
C ALA A 33 2.29 31.17 -3.49
N GLU A 34 2.61 32.39 -3.05
CA GLU A 34 3.09 33.45 -3.96
C GLU A 34 4.53 33.24 -4.47
N ASN A 35 5.45 32.73 -3.61
CA ASN A 35 6.82 32.44 -4.04
C ASN A 35 6.90 31.13 -4.85
N LEU A 36 6.13 30.09 -4.50
CA LEU A 36 6.04 28.90 -5.33
C LEU A 36 5.29 29.17 -6.64
N ASP A 37 4.21 29.96 -6.67
CA ASP A 37 3.51 30.25 -7.93
C ASP A 37 4.44 30.92 -8.95
N THR A 38 5.40 31.72 -8.49
CA THR A 38 6.44 32.31 -9.34
C THR A 38 7.44 31.26 -9.83
N ASP A 39 7.89 30.36 -8.94
CA ASP A 39 8.82 29.26 -9.26
C ASP A 39 8.18 28.17 -10.15
N LEU A 40 6.87 27.90 -9.98
CA LEU A 40 6.09 26.88 -10.70
C LEU A 40 5.96 27.22 -12.19
N ASN A 41 5.92 28.50 -12.55
CA ASN A 41 5.85 28.96 -13.94
C ASN A 41 7.14 28.66 -14.75
N ASN A 42 8.25 28.39 -14.08
CA ASN A 42 9.55 28.08 -14.70
C ASN A 42 9.89 26.57 -14.72
N ILE A 43 8.98 25.70 -14.26
CA ILE A 43 9.21 24.26 -14.21
C ILE A 43 9.09 23.64 -15.60
N GLU A 44 10.13 22.92 -16.02
CA GLU A 44 10.18 22.20 -17.30
C GLU A 44 10.01 20.68 -17.16
N LYS A 45 10.28 20.13 -15.98
CA LYS A 45 10.13 18.71 -15.67
C LYS A 45 9.94 18.51 -14.18
N VAL A 46 9.10 17.54 -13.82
CA VAL A 46 8.97 17.06 -12.44
C VAL A 46 9.34 15.58 -12.40
N THR A 47 10.19 15.23 -11.43
CA THR A 47 10.52 13.83 -11.12
C THR A 47 10.20 13.60 -9.66
N VAL A 48 9.52 12.51 -9.34
CA VAL A 48 9.38 12.03 -7.96
C VAL A 48 10.29 10.83 -7.78
N ILE A 49 11.08 10.83 -6.71
CA ILE A 49 11.96 9.73 -6.33
C ILE A 49 11.38 9.09 -5.08
N THR A 50 11.11 7.79 -5.10
CA THR A 50 10.64 7.10 -3.89
C THR A 50 11.79 6.83 -2.92
N ALA A 51 11.48 6.46 -1.67
CA ALA A 51 12.49 6.14 -0.66
C ALA A 51 13.51 5.05 -1.08
N ASP A 52 13.15 4.17 -2.03
CA ASP A 52 14.05 3.14 -2.56
C ASP A 52 14.92 3.61 -3.75
N GLY A 53 14.76 4.86 -4.19
CA GLY A 53 15.50 5.46 -5.30
C GLY A 53 14.84 5.33 -6.67
N LEU A 54 13.64 4.75 -6.78
CA LEU A 54 12.91 4.70 -8.05
C LEU A 54 12.52 6.11 -8.51
N GLU A 55 13.02 6.52 -9.69
CA GLU A 55 12.67 7.79 -10.33
C GLU A 55 11.42 7.67 -11.21
N ILE A 56 10.46 8.57 -11.02
CA ILE A 56 9.16 8.55 -11.67
C ILE A 56 8.92 9.91 -12.31
N PRO A 57 9.01 10.03 -13.65
CA PRO A 57 8.73 11.29 -14.33
C PRO A 57 7.23 11.60 -14.28
N ILE A 58 6.87 12.76 -13.72
CA ILE A 58 5.49 13.22 -13.64
C ILE A 58 5.22 14.19 -14.78
N ARG A 59 4.08 14.03 -15.45
CA ARG A 59 3.68 14.98 -16.50
C ARG A 59 3.32 16.32 -15.88
N LEU A 60 3.84 17.40 -16.45
CA LEU A 60 3.63 18.76 -15.94
C LEU A 60 2.16 19.18 -15.88
N ASP A 61 1.34 18.74 -16.84
CA ASP A 61 -0.08 19.05 -16.87
C ASP A 61 -0.83 18.46 -15.68
N GLN A 62 -0.50 17.22 -15.30
CA GLN A 62 -1.03 16.55 -14.10
C GLN A 62 -0.50 17.21 -12.81
N PHE A 63 0.76 17.62 -12.80
CA PHE A 63 1.36 18.25 -11.62
C PHE A 63 0.77 19.65 -11.35
N ASN A 64 0.66 20.49 -12.38
CA ASN A 64 0.27 21.89 -12.23
C ASN A 64 -1.21 22.09 -11.89
N SER A 65 -2.11 21.21 -12.36
CA SER A 65 -3.55 21.33 -12.07
C SER A 65 -3.87 21.19 -10.59
N ASP A 66 -3.06 20.42 -9.86
CA ASP A 66 -3.41 19.94 -8.52
C ASP A 66 -2.53 20.55 -7.41
N PHE A 67 -1.28 20.90 -7.73
CA PHE A 67 -0.33 21.47 -6.76
C PHE A 67 -0.85 22.77 -6.13
N SER A 68 -1.38 23.69 -6.97
CA SER A 68 -1.90 25.01 -6.56
C SER A 68 -3.06 24.94 -5.55
N ILE A 69 -3.72 23.78 -5.46
CA ILE A 69 -4.86 23.53 -4.57
C ILE A 69 -4.41 22.77 -3.31
N LYS A 70 -3.50 21.81 -3.44
CA LYS A 70 -3.15 20.86 -2.37
C LYS A 70 -1.93 21.26 -1.55
N GLY A 71 -1.07 22.16 -2.05
CA GLY A 71 0.09 22.70 -1.33
C GLY A 71 -0.22 23.82 -0.32
N LYS A 72 -1.50 24.12 -0.05
CA LYS A 72 -1.94 25.20 0.85
C LYS A 72 -1.99 24.76 2.31
N ASN A 73 -1.89 25.72 3.23
CA ASN A 73 -1.97 25.54 4.70
C ASN A 73 -0.82 24.74 5.32
N LEU A 74 0.39 24.89 4.77
CA LEU A 74 1.61 24.36 5.38
C LEU A 74 1.95 25.19 6.63
N GLN A 75 2.08 24.53 7.79
CA GLN A 75 2.43 25.18 9.05
C GLN A 75 3.91 24.92 9.33
N THR A 76 4.66 25.98 9.57
CA THR A 76 6.09 25.90 9.87
C THR A 76 6.33 25.19 11.19
N ALA A 77 7.34 24.31 11.24
CA ALA A 77 7.72 23.59 12.44
C ALA A 77 9.24 23.67 12.65
N ASP A 78 9.66 23.79 13.90
CA ASP A 78 11.08 23.92 14.27
C ASP A 78 11.86 22.61 14.15
N LYS A 79 11.17 21.47 14.15
CA LYS A 79 11.78 20.14 14.08
C LYS A 79 12.04 19.74 12.63
N PRO A 80 13.30 19.50 12.22
CA PRO A 80 13.63 19.08 10.86
C PRO A 80 13.02 17.72 10.52
N LEU A 81 12.75 17.50 9.24
CA LEU A 81 12.33 16.20 8.71
C LEU A 81 13.50 15.21 8.84
N GLN A 82 13.26 14.06 9.46
CA GLN A 82 14.28 13.01 9.54
C GLN A 82 14.29 12.18 8.26
N LYS A 83 15.45 11.60 7.91
CA LYS A 83 15.58 10.81 6.68
C LYS A 83 14.67 9.60 6.62
N ASP A 84 14.38 8.98 7.77
CA ASP A 84 13.44 7.86 7.91
C ASP A 84 11.96 8.30 7.86
N GLU A 85 11.67 9.60 7.95
CA GLU A 85 10.34 10.15 7.72
C GLU A 85 10.08 10.44 6.22
N VAL A 86 11.11 10.48 5.37
CA VAL A 86 10.98 10.81 3.93
C VAL A 86 10.42 9.61 3.16
N ALA A 87 9.25 9.80 2.57
CA ALA A 87 8.63 8.82 1.67
C ALA A 87 8.96 9.11 0.19
N TYR A 88 8.97 10.40 -0.17
CA TYR A 88 9.23 10.87 -1.53
C TYR A 88 10.15 12.09 -1.54
N THR A 89 10.97 12.19 -2.59
CA THR A 89 11.71 13.39 -2.95
C THR A 89 11.20 13.90 -4.29
N VAL A 90 10.58 15.08 -4.30
CA VAL A 90 10.08 15.75 -5.50
C VAL A 90 11.15 16.69 -6.02
N VAL A 91 11.60 16.48 -7.25
CA VAL A 91 12.60 17.30 -7.94
C VAL A 91 11.89 18.09 -9.04
N LEU A 92 11.85 19.41 -8.85
CA LEU A 92 11.28 20.36 -9.80
C LEU A 92 12.43 20.95 -10.62
N HIS A 93 12.59 20.50 -11.85
CA HIS A 93 13.60 21.01 -12.78
C HIS A 93 13.12 22.35 -13.33
N ARG A 94 13.91 23.40 -13.11
CA ARG A 94 13.59 24.77 -13.51
C ARG A 94 14.45 25.21 -14.69
N LYS A 95 13.86 25.95 -15.61
CA LYS A 95 14.55 26.47 -16.79
C LYS A 95 15.64 27.47 -16.37
N ASN A 96 16.90 27.17 -16.73
CA ASN A 96 18.08 28.01 -16.44
C ASN A 96 18.38 28.25 -14.96
N GLU A 97 17.82 27.45 -14.05
CA GLU A 97 18.01 27.57 -12.60
C GLU A 97 18.33 26.22 -11.98
N ALA A 98 18.83 26.21 -10.74
CA ALA A 98 19.04 24.96 -10.01
C ALA A 98 17.70 24.26 -9.72
N PRO A 99 17.62 22.92 -9.76
CA PRO A 99 16.41 22.20 -9.39
C PRO A 99 15.97 22.54 -7.96
N LEU A 100 14.67 22.67 -7.76
CA LEU A 100 14.10 22.78 -6.43
C LEU A 100 13.75 21.37 -5.93
N VAL A 101 14.20 21.04 -4.72
CA VAL A 101 13.98 19.73 -4.09
C VAL A 101 13.05 19.89 -2.92
N VAL A 102 12.02 19.04 -2.87
CA VAL A 102 11.05 18.96 -1.80
C VAL A 102 11.05 17.55 -1.24
N GLU A 103 11.35 17.41 0.05
CA GLU A 103 11.23 16.13 0.74
C GLU A 103 9.84 16.02 1.36
N VAL A 104 9.17 14.88 1.16
CA VAL A 104 7.78 14.67 1.56
C VAL A 104 7.69 13.38 2.37
N GLY A 105 7.28 13.52 3.62
CA GLY A 105 6.89 12.44 4.52
C GLY A 105 5.39 12.46 4.80
N LYS A 106 4.89 11.41 5.46
CA LYS A 106 3.44 11.21 5.69
C LYS A 106 2.77 12.35 6.45
N GLN A 107 3.51 13.01 7.35
CA GLN A 107 3.00 14.05 8.25
C GLN A 107 3.81 15.35 8.19
N ALA A 108 4.80 15.42 7.30
CA ALA A 108 5.76 16.50 7.27
C ALA A 108 6.37 16.66 5.88
N SER A 109 6.73 17.87 5.50
CA SER A 109 7.46 18.15 4.27
C SER A 109 8.56 19.18 4.53
N GLN A 110 9.63 19.12 3.75
CA GLN A 110 10.75 20.05 3.87
C GLN A 110 11.07 20.66 2.51
N PHE A 111 11.18 21.99 2.52
CA PHE A 111 11.55 22.81 1.38
C PHE A 111 12.75 23.65 1.81
N ALA A 112 13.91 23.44 1.16
CA ALA A 112 15.17 24.02 1.60
C ALA A 112 15.41 23.78 3.12
N ASP A 113 15.57 24.85 3.90
CA ASP A 113 15.87 24.79 5.33
C ASP A 113 14.62 24.83 6.22
N GLN A 114 13.42 24.79 5.64
CA GLN A 114 12.17 24.95 6.38
C GLN A 114 11.32 23.68 6.35
N THR A 115 10.94 23.21 7.54
CA THR A 115 10.06 22.06 7.71
C THR A 115 8.63 22.50 7.99
N TYR A 116 7.69 21.78 7.42
CA TYR A 116 6.26 22.00 7.56
C TYR A 116 5.61 20.73 8.10
N ARG A 117 4.63 20.89 8.99
CA ARG A 117 3.85 19.79 9.56
C ARG A 117 2.36 20.13 9.60
N GLY A 118 1.54 19.13 9.91
CA GLY A 118 0.08 19.27 10.01
C GLY A 118 -0.66 18.97 8.71
N VAL A 119 -1.95 19.35 8.65
CA VAL A 119 -2.90 18.93 7.60
C VAL A 119 -2.45 19.28 6.18
N GLY A 120 -1.72 20.39 6.00
CA GLY A 120 -1.15 20.75 4.68
C GLY A 120 -0.10 19.75 4.20
N ALA A 121 0.77 19.27 5.10
CA ALA A 121 1.80 18.29 4.76
C ALA A 121 1.19 16.91 4.46
N GLU A 122 0.17 16.51 5.22
CA GLU A 122 -0.60 15.28 4.97
C GLU A 122 -1.30 15.32 3.60
N LYS A 123 -1.89 16.47 3.22
CA LYS A 123 -2.50 16.67 1.90
C LYS A 123 -1.48 16.62 0.77
N LEU A 124 -0.30 17.22 0.96
CA LEU A 124 0.79 17.15 -0.01
C LEU A 124 1.26 15.71 -0.20
N TYR A 125 1.47 14.97 0.89
CA TYR A 125 1.80 13.56 0.86
C TYR A 125 0.75 12.74 0.12
N GLY A 126 -0.53 12.84 0.51
CA GLY A 126 -1.61 12.07 -0.12
C GLY A 126 -1.74 12.36 -1.62
N TRP A 127 -1.52 13.61 -2.02
CA TRP A 127 -1.50 13.98 -3.43
C TRP A 127 -0.31 13.38 -4.21
N ILE A 128 0.92 13.51 -3.70
CA ILE A 128 2.11 12.90 -4.33
C ILE A 128 1.96 11.38 -4.40
N HIS A 129 1.52 10.75 -3.31
CA HIS A 129 1.22 9.32 -3.23
C HIS A 129 0.21 8.89 -4.30
N GLY A 130 -0.89 9.64 -4.44
CA GLY A 130 -1.91 9.40 -5.45
C GLY A 130 -1.40 9.52 -6.89
N ILE A 131 -0.59 10.55 -7.18
CA ILE A 131 0.02 10.75 -8.50
C ILE A 131 1.01 9.62 -8.81
N VAL A 132 1.93 9.31 -7.90
CA VAL A 132 2.94 8.26 -8.06
C VAL A 132 2.28 6.93 -8.43
N GLY A 133 1.27 6.54 -7.67
CA GLY A 133 0.56 5.28 -7.91
C GLY A 133 -0.03 5.20 -9.32
N LYS A 134 -0.66 6.28 -9.78
CA LYS A 134 -1.25 6.35 -11.12
C LYS A 134 -0.19 6.37 -12.22
N THR A 135 0.86 7.18 -12.08
CA THR A 135 1.89 7.33 -13.10
C THR A 135 2.63 6.02 -13.37
N LEU A 136 2.93 5.24 -12.33
CA LEU A 136 3.59 3.94 -12.48
C LEU A 136 2.80 2.98 -13.40
N LEU A 137 1.48 3.02 -13.34
CA LEU A 137 0.62 2.18 -14.19
C LEU A 137 0.30 2.76 -15.56
N GLN A 138 0.76 3.98 -15.86
CA GLN A 138 0.60 4.63 -17.16
C GLN A 138 1.87 4.57 -18.03
N ASN A 139 2.98 4.13 -17.45
CA ASN A 139 4.24 3.99 -18.17
C ASN A 139 4.19 2.83 -19.17
N GLU A 140 5.00 2.94 -20.22
CA GLU A 140 5.14 1.88 -21.22
C GLU A 140 5.73 0.62 -20.59
N VAL A 141 4.98 -0.48 -20.62
CA VAL A 141 5.43 -1.80 -20.20
C VAL A 141 6.01 -2.54 -21.39
N LYS A 142 7.10 -3.28 -21.15
CA LYS A 142 7.67 -4.20 -22.14
C LYS A 142 6.93 -5.51 -22.15
N GLU A 143 6.49 -5.95 -20.99
CA GLU A 143 5.90 -7.27 -20.80
C GLU A 143 4.98 -7.28 -19.58
N ILE A 144 3.90 -8.07 -19.67
CA ILE A 144 3.05 -8.38 -18.53
C ILE A 144 2.99 -9.89 -18.33
N VAL A 145 3.22 -10.33 -17.10
CA VAL A 145 3.02 -11.71 -16.67
C VAL A 145 1.89 -11.76 -15.64
N VAL A 146 0.85 -12.52 -15.95
CA VAL A 146 -0.26 -12.81 -15.04
C VAL A 146 0.04 -14.08 -14.26
N ASN A 147 0.02 -13.99 -12.94
CA ASN A 147 0.15 -15.12 -12.02
C ASN A 147 -1.18 -15.35 -11.30
N ALA A 148 -1.57 -16.61 -11.17
CA ALA A 148 -2.64 -17.06 -10.29
C ALA A 148 -2.01 -17.91 -9.18
N ASP A 149 -1.70 -17.27 -8.06
CA ASP A 149 -0.83 -17.83 -7.02
C ASP A 149 -1.40 -19.13 -6.44
N ASP A 150 -2.70 -19.15 -6.17
CA ASP A 150 -3.36 -20.31 -5.57
C ASP A 150 -3.46 -21.52 -6.51
N LEU A 151 -3.34 -21.26 -7.82
CA LEU A 151 -3.36 -22.27 -8.88
C LEU A 151 -1.95 -22.67 -9.33
N THR A 152 -0.91 -21.96 -8.89
CA THR A 152 0.48 -22.14 -9.36
C THR A 152 0.56 -22.06 -10.90
N ARG A 153 -0.18 -21.12 -11.49
CA ARG A 153 -0.22 -20.90 -12.94
C ARG A 153 0.26 -19.50 -13.27
N SER A 154 1.00 -19.39 -14.37
CA SER A 154 1.49 -18.13 -14.90
C SER A 154 1.26 -18.08 -16.40
N LEU A 155 0.96 -16.90 -16.93
CA LEU A 155 0.79 -16.62 -18.34
C LEU A 155 1.51 -15.32 -18.68
N ARG A 156 2.44 -15.38 -19.64
CA ARG A 156 2.98 -14.19 -20.30
C ARG A 156 1.96 -13.72 -21.34
N LEU A 157 1.54 -12.46 -21.26
CA LEU A 157 0.59 -11.87 -22.19
C LEU A 157 1.26 -11.56 -23.53
N ASN A 158 0.50 -11.65 -24.61
CA ASN A 158 0.93 -11.15 -25.93
C ASN A 158 0.72 -9.62 -26.03
N ASP A 159 1.13 -9.02 -27.15
CA ASP A 159 1.08 -7.56 -27.34
C ASP A 159 -0.35 -6.99 -27.26
N GLN A 160 -1.34 -7.69 -27.82
CA GLN A 160 -2.74 -7.25 -27.78
C GLN A 160 -3.31 -7.33 -26.37
N GLU A 161 -3.05 -8.43 -25.66
CA GLU A 161 -3.47 -8.63 -24.27
C GLU A 161 -2.79 -7.63 -23.32
N THR A 162 -1.52 -7.33 -23.58
CA THR A 162 -0.75 -6.31 -22.85
C THR A 162 -1.37 -4.93 -23.06
N ALA A 163 -1.68 -4.56 -24.30
CA ALA A 163 -2.33 -3.29 -24.60
C ALA A 163 -3.71 -3.18 -23.93
N ASP A 164 -4.48 -4.27 -23.90
CA ASP A 164 -5.79 -4.32 -23.22
C ASP A 164 -5.66 -4.10 -21.71
N VAL A 165 -4.71 -4.76 -21.05
CA VAL A 165 -4.46 -4.54 -19.60
C VAL A 165 -4.02 -3.11 -19.34
N MET A 166 -3.09 -2.58 -20.12
CA MET A 166 -2.60 -1.20 -19.92
C MET A 166 -3.70 -0.16 -20.10
N ARG A 167 -4.61 -0.36 -21.07
CA ARG A 167 -5.80 0.49 -21.22
C ARG A 167 -6.67 0.49 -19.96
N LEU A 168 -6.86 -0.68 -19.35
CA LEU A 168 -7.67 -0.81 -18.12
C LEU A 168 -6.98 -0.18 -16.91
N LEU A 169 -5.67 -0.35 -16.78
CA LEU A 169 -4.88 0.24 -15.69
C LEU A 169 -4.74 1.77 -15.82
N ALA A 170 -4.70 2.30 -17.04
CA ALA A 170 -4.56 3.74 -17.29
C ALA A 170 -5.74 4.57 -16.74
N ASN A 171 -6.92 3.96 -16.63
CA ASN A 171 -8.15 4.56 -16.10
C ASN A 171 -8.33 4.34 -14.60
N SER A 172 -7.30 3.87 -13.90
CA SER A 172 -7.37 3.63 -12.47
C SER A 172 -7.50 4.91 -11.66
N GLU A 173 -8.12 4.78 -10.48
CA GLU A 173 -8.31 5.86 -9.52
C GLU A 173 -7.63 5.52 -8.19
N SER A 174 -6.85 6.45 -7.67
CA SER A 174 -6.15 6.27 -6.39
C SER A 174 -7.12 6.25 -5.21
N VAL A 175 -6.83 5.36 -4.27
CA VAL A 175 -7.53 5.25 -2.99
C VAL A 175 -6.55 5.60 -1.88
N ASP A 176 -6.74 6.77 -1.29
CA ASP A 176 -5.84 7.32 -0.26
C ASP A 176 -5.72 6.38 0.95
N GLN A 177 -6.84 5.77 1.35
CA GLN A 177 -6.89 4.83 2.46
C GLN A 177 -8.02 3.82 2.26
N LEU A 178 -7.73 2.55 2.55
CA LEU A 178 -8.78 1.54 2.66
C LEU A 178 -9.49 1.71 4.00
N GLU A 179 -10.82 1.79 3.96
CA GLU A 179 -11.65 1.76 5.17
C GLU A 179 -11.51 0.41 5.89
N ILE A 180 -11.38 -0.68 5.13
CA ILE A 180 -11.24 -2.04 5.63
C ILE A 180 -10.11 -2.73 4.85
N PRO A 181 -9.13 -3.37 5.51
CA PRO A 181 -8.11 -4.16 4.85
C PRO A 181 -8.73 -5.20 3.91
N GLN A 182 -8.24 -5.30 2.68
CA GLN A 182 -8.74 -6.27 1.70
C GLN A 182 -7.74 -7.41 1.53
N PHE A 183 -8.26 -8.62 1.38
CA PHE A 183 -7.47 -9.82 1.08
C PHE A 183 -7.74 -10.27 -0.35
N PRO A 184 -6.74 -10.79 -1.08
CA PRO A 184 -6.96 -11.34 -2.41
C PRO A 184 -8.04 -12.42 -2.42
N LEU A 185 -9.03 -12.28 -3.29
CA LEU A 185 -9.98 -13.36 -3.57
C LEU A 185 -9.28 -14.53 -4.26
N TYR A 186 -9.86 -15.72 -4.21
CA TYR A 186 -9.39 -16.91 -4.90
C TYR A 186 -9.92 -16.97 -6.35
N PRO A 187 -9.05 -17.20 -7.36
CA PRO A 187 -7.59 -17.24 -7.27
C PRO A 187 -7.00 -15.86 -6.99
N GLY A 188 -5.96 -15.82 -6.16
CA GLY A 188 -5.17 -14.61 -5.92
C GLY A 188 -4.37 -14.28 -7.17
N TYR A 189 -4.89 -13.36 -7.99
CA TYR A 189 -4.20 -12.91 -9.19
C TYR A 189 -3.17 -11.84 -8.86
N ARG A 190 -2.05 -11.87 -9.58
CA ARG A 190 -0.98 -10.87 -9.53
C ARG A 190 -0.47 -10.59 -10.93
N LEU A 191 -0.29 -9.31 -11.23
CA LEU A 191 0.34 -8.81 -12.44
C LEU A 191 1.79 -8.46 -12.12
N ARG A 192 2.72 -9.01 -12.87
CA ARG A 192 4.09 -8.51 -12.95
C ARG A 192 4.19 -7.65 -14.21
N LEU A 193 4.46 -6.37 -14.03
CA LEU A 193 4.62 -5.38 -15.10
C LEU A 193 6.11 -5.10 -15.24
N ASP A 194 6.74 -5.58 -16.31
CA ASP A 194 8.16 -5.35 -16.56
C ASP A 194 8.33 -4.08 -17.40
N PHE A 195 8.98 -3.07 -16.81
CA PHE A 195 9.32 -1.79 -17.45
C PHE A 195 10.76 -1.82 -17.97
N ALA A 196 11.26 -0.67 -18.44
CA ALA A 196 12.60 -0.58 -19.00
C ALA A 196 13.71 -0.99 -18.03
N GLU A 197 13.62 -0.54 -16.78
CA GLU A 197 14.67 -0.65 -15.76
C GLU A 197 14.20 -1.31 -14.45
N THR A 198 12.89 -1.52 -14.29
CA THR A 198 12.30 -2.06 -13.06
C THR A 198 11.10 -2.95 -13.38
N ALA A 199 10.62 -3.70 -12.40
CA ALA A 199 9.39 -4.46 -12.47
C ALA A 199 8.48 -4.08 -11.30
N LEU A 200 7.18 -4.00 -11.56
CA LEU A 200 6.17 -3.76 -10.52
C LEU A 200 5.30 -5.01 -10.35
N GLU A 201 5.10 -5.44 -9.10
CA GLU A 201 4.15 -6.49 -8.77
C GLU A 201 2.85 -5.90 -8.21
N ALA A 202 1.79 -5.97 -8.99
CA ALA A 202 0.45 -5.55 -8.59
C ALA A 202 -0.44 -6.76 -8.26
N LYS A 203 -0.90 -6.85 -7.02
CA LYS A 203 -1.83 -7.88 -6.54
C LYS A 203 -3.27 -7.42 -6.76
N ILE A 204 -4.12 -8.30 -7.27
CA ILE A 204 -5.56 -8.04 -7.39
C ILE A 204 -6.22 -8.50 -6.09
N LEU A 205 -6.72 -7.54 -5.31
CA LEU A 205 -7.34 -7.81 -4.02
C LEU A 205 -8.82 -8.21 -4.19
N THR A 206 -9.55 -7.41 -4.96
CA THR A 206 -10.95 -7.66 -5.34
C THR A 206 -11.11 -7.40 -6.84
N PRO A 207 -12.27 -7.70 -7.46
CA PRO A 207 -12.44 -7.48 -8.90
C PRO A 207 -12.21 -6.02 -9.34
N THR A 208 -12.31 -5.05 -8.43
CA THR A 208 -12.16 -3.62 -8.71
C THR A 208 -11.06 -2.95 -7.90
N LEU A 209 -10.23 -3.70 -7.18
CA LEU A 209 -9.18 -3.15 -6.33
C LEU A 209 -7.87 -3.89 -6.53
N LEU A 210 -6.81 -3.15 -6.86
CA LEU A 210 -5.44 -3.65 -6.89
C LEU A 210 -4.57 -2.96 -5.84
N TYR A 211 -3.46 -3.61 -5.55
CA TYR A 211 -2.46 -3.19 -4.59
C TYR A 211 -1.05 -3.39 -5.14
N PHE A 212 -0.15 -2.45 -4.90
CA PHE A 212 1.30 -2.66 -5.07
C PHE A 212 2.09 -1.79 -4.10
N GLU A 213 3.38 -2.09 -3.99
CA GLU A 213 4.35 -1.32 -3.19
C GLU A 213 5.25 -0.52 -4.13
N ALA A 214 5.56 0.72 -3.74
CA ALA A 214 6.59 1.55 -4.36
C ALA A 214 7.40 2.22 -3.25
N GLY A 215 8.69 1.86 -3.12
CA GLY A 215 9.46 2.19 -1.93
C GLY A 215 8.84 1.59 -0.66
N SER A 216 8.63 2.43 0.35
CA SER A 216 7.98 2.05 1.61
C SER A 216 6.45 2.23 1.59
N ASP A 217 5.88 2.72 0.49
CA ASP A 217 4.47 3.07 0.42
C ASP A 217 3.63 2.04 -0.33
N GLN A 218 2.41 1.91 0.15
CA GLN A 218 1.40 1.02 -0.37
C GLN A 218 0.41 1.82 -1.21
N HIS A 219 0.23 1.43 -2.45
CA HIS A 219 -0.72 2.07 -3.36
C HIS A 219 -1.92 1.15 -3.58
N TYR A 220 -3.11 1.71 -3.40
CA TYR A 220 -4.38 1.05 -3.66
C TYR A 220 -5.07 1.80 -4.78
N LEU A 221 -5.43 1.08 -5.84
CA LEU A 221 -6.09 1.69 -7.00
C LEU A 221 -7.39 0.95 -7.31
N ARG A 222 -8.46 1.72 -7.54
CA ARG A 222 -9.68 1.21 -8.14
C ARG A 222 -9.47 1.01 -9.63
N VAL A 223 -9.91 -0.13 -10.14
CA VAL A 223 -9.84 -0.51 -11.55
C VAL A 223 -11.18 -1.03 -12.02
N ASP A 224 -11.36 -1.04 -13.34
CA ASP A 224 -12.53 -1.65 -13.96
C ASP A 224 -12.55 -3.18 -13.75
N SER A 225 -13.73 -3.74 -13.46
CA SER A 225 -13.91 -5.18 -13.24
C SER A 225 -13.70 -6.02 -14.51
N GLU A 226 -13.65 -5.37 -15.68
CA GLU A 226 -13.20 -5.95 -16.94
C GLU A 226 -11.80 -6.55 -16.80
N LEU A 227 -10.89 -5.91 -16.02
CA LEU A 227 -9.55 -6.46 -15.78
C LEU A 227 -9.65 -7.84 -15.15
N PHE A 228 -10.36 -7.96 -14.03
CA PHE A 228 -10.54 -9.25 -13.36
C PHE A 228 -11.19 -10.29 -14.27
N SER A 229 -12.18 -9.89 -15.07
CA SER A 229 -12.85 -10.78 -16.04
C SER A 229 -11.84 -11.36 -17.04
N LYS A 230 -10.95 -10.53 -17.61
CA LYS A 230 -9.86 -10.97 -18.50
C LYS A 230 -8.91 -11.96 -17.82
N LEU A 231 -8.50 -11.68 -16.57
CA LEU A 231 -7.61 -12.58 -15.83
C LEU A 231 -8.24 -13.96 -15.62
N THR A 232 -9.55 -14.00 -15.31
CA THR A 232 -10.28 -15.27 -15.15
C THR A 232 -10.51 -16.01 -16.47
N GLU A 233 -10.58 -15.30 -17.60
CA GLU A 233 -10.66 -15.91 -18.92
C GLU A 233 -9.33 -16.57 -19.31
N TRP A 234 -8.22 -15.88 -19.06
CA TRP A 234 -6.87 -16.34 -19.40
C TRP A 234 -6.36 -17.46 -18.49
N ILE A 235 -6.62 -17.36 -17.18
CA ILE A 235 -6.23 -18.37 -16.21
C ILE A 235 -7.47 -18.83 -15.44
N PRO A 236 -8.34 -19.65 -16.06
CA PRO A 236 -9.58 -20.07 -15.43
C PRO A 236 -9.33 -21.02 -14.27
N LEU A 237 -10.33 -21.06 -13.37
CA LEU A 237 -10.45 -22.03 -12.29
C LEU A 237 -10.61 -23.45 -12.84
N THR A 238 -9.50 -24.07 -13.22
CA THR A 238 -9.45 -25.50 -13.54
C THR A 238 -9.21 -26.25 -12.23
N GLY A 239 -10.17 -27.08 -11.80
CA GLY A 239 -10.05 -27.87 -10.58
C GLY A 239 -8.79 -28.74 -10.61
N GLY A 240 -7.77 -28.36 -9.83
CA GLY A 240 -6.58 -29.17 -9.65
C GLY A 240 -6.94 -30.40 -8.81
N SER A 241 -6.89 -31.59 -9.42
CA SER A 241 -6.99 -32.84 -8.68
C SER A 241 -5.73 -33.01 -7.83
N GLY A 242 -5.82 -32.77 -6.52
CA GLY A 242 -4.72 -33.06 -5.58
C GLY A 242 -4.64 -32.16 -4.35
N ASP A 243 -5.27 -30.98 -4.35
CA ASP A 243 -5.29 -30.08 -3.20
C ASP A 243 -6.52 -30.32 -2.32
N GLU A 244 -6.32 -30.95 -1.16
CA GLU A 244 -7.41 -31.26 -0.22
C GLU A 244 -8.01 -30.04 0.46
N PHE A 245 -7.31 -28.90 0.47
CA PHE A 245 -7.82 -27.64 0.99
C PHE A 245 -8.61 -26.84 -0.06
N ALA A 246 -8.43 -27.13 -1.34
CA ALA A 246 -9.08 -26.39 -2.43
C ALA A 246 -10.61 -26.27 -2.30
N PRO A 247 -11.37 -27.29 -1.83
CA PRO A 247 -12.80 -27.16 -1.60
C PRO A 247 -13.17 -26.04 -0.62
N LEU A 248 -12.31 -25.74 0.36
CA LEU A 248 -12.55 -24.74 1.40
C LEU A 248 -12.64 -23.31 0.82
N TYR A 249 -12.07 -23.02 -0.36
CA TYR A 249 -12.25 -21.73 -1.03
C TYR A 249 -13.71 -21.44 -1.43
N LYS A 250 -14.56 -22.48 -1.49
CA LYS A 250 -16.00 -22.37 -1.81
C LYS A 250 -16.88 -22.29 -0.57
N THR A 251 -16.29 -21.99 0.58
CA THR A 251 -17.01 -21.86 1.84
C THR A 251 -18.07 -20.76 1.75
N THR A 252 -19.29 -21.05 2.20
CA THR A 252 -20.39 -20.09 2.28
C THR A 252 -20.56 -19.54 3.69
N GLU A 253 -20.12 -20.29 4.71
CA GLU A 253 -20.18 -19.89 6.11
C GLU A 253 -18.98 -20.44 6.88
N LEU A 254 -18.41 -19.62 7.75
CA LEU A 254 -17.30 -19.96 8.63
C LEU A 254 -17.73 -19.80 10.08
N GLN A 255 -17.57 -20.85 10.88
CA GLN A 255 -17.86 -20.83 12.31
C GLN A 255 -16.57 -21.04 13.11
N ILE A 256 -16.40 -20.26 14.17
CA ILE A 256 -15.35 -20.45 15.17
C ILE A 256 -15.98 -21.13 16.37
N SER A 257 -15.43 -22.30 16.74
CA SER A 257 -15.81 -23.03 17.94
C SER A 257 -14.69 -22.89 18.98
N PRO A 258 -14.98 -22.40 20.19
CA PRO A 258 -13.97 -22.27 21.25
C PRO A 258 -13.50 -23.65 21.72
N GLY A 259 -12.23 -23.74 22.13
CA GLY A 259 -11.61 -24.96 22.64
C GLY A 259 -10.96 -24.72 24.01
N SER A 260 -9.70 -25.15 24.16
CA SER A 260 -8.92 -24.94 25.38
C SER A 260 -8.39 -23.51 25.54
N ASP A 261 -8.39 -22.72 24.47
CA ASP A 261 -7.92 -21.33 24.48
C ASP A 261 -9.03 -20.37 24.96
N PRO A 262 -8.86 -19.70 26.13
CA PRO A 262 -9.88 -18.83 26.71
C PRO A 262 -10.08 -17.52 25.95
N GLU A 263 -9.15 -17.12 25.08
CA GLU A 263 -9.25 -15.89 24.31
C GLU A 263 -10.17 -16.06 23.08
N VAL A 264 -10.43 -17.29 22.67
CA VAL A 264 -11.25 -17.58 21.49
C VAL A 264 -12.73 -17.60 21.86
N LYS A 265 -13.49 -16.73 21.20
CA LYS A 265 -14.95 -16.68 21.33
C LYS A 265 -15.64 -17.32 20.14
N ALA A 266 -16.80 -17.90 20.38
CA ALA A 266 -17.65 -18.39 19.30
C ALA A 266 -18.06 -17.24 18.38
N ALA A 267 -17.92 -17.46 17.07
CA ALA A 267 -18.30 -16.48 16.06
C ALA A 267 -18.79 -17.19 14.80
N LYS A 268 -19.62 -16.50 14.01
CA LYS A 268 -20.16 -17.01 12.75
C LYS A 268 -20.13 -15.91 11.71
N TYR A 269 -19.58 -16.23 10.55
CA TYR A 269 -19.41 -15.31 9.43
C TYR A 269 -20.05 -15.92 8.18
N LYS A 270 -20.85 -15.14 7.47
CA LYS A 270 -21.38 -15.54 6.16
C LYS A 270 -20.51 -14.92 5.09
N MET A 271 -20.00 -15.75 4.18
CA MET A 271 -19.03 -15.31 3.18
C MET A 271 -19.68 -14.46 2.08
N ALA A 272 -21.00 -14.54 1.93
CA ALA A 272 -21.77 -13.74 0.99
C ALA A 272 -22.05 -12.30 1.48
N ASP A 273 -21.76 -11.99 2.75
CA ASP A 273 -22.09 -10.67 3.31
C ASP A 273 -21.20 -9.57 2.73
N SER A 274 -19.91 -9.86 2.45
CA SER A 274 -19.03 -8.93 1.73
C SER A 274 -17.79 -9.62 1.12
N THR A 275 -17.07 -8.90 0.25
CA THR A 275 -15.77 -9.35 -0.30
C THR A 275 -14.70 -9.50 0.78
N PHE A 276 -14.83 -8.78 1.90
CA PHE A 276 -13.90 -8.89 3.02
C PHE A 276 -14.03 -10.24 3.71
N GLU A 277 -15.23 -10.66 4.11
CA GLU A 277 -15.49 -11.99 4.68
C GLU A 277 -15.03 -13.10 3.71
N GLN A 278 -15.30 -12.94 2.41
CA GLN A 278 -14.85 -13.89 1.40
C GLN A 278 -13.31 -13.97 1.32
N GLY A 279 -12.62 -12.85 1.19
CA GLY A 279 -11.17 -12.77 1.11
C GLY A 279 -10.48 -13.29 2.36
N LEU A 280 -11.07 -13.05 3.54
CA LEU A 280 -10.62 -13.61 4.81
C LEU A 280 -10.63 -15.14 4.78
N SER A 281 -11.74 -15.75 4.37
CA SER A 281 -11.84 -17.21 4.25
C SER A 281 -10.79 -17.74 3.28
N HIS A 282 -10.58 -17.07 2.15
CA HIS A 282 -9.54 -17.44 1.21
C HIS A 282 -8.13 -17.33 1.82
N GLN A 283 -7.87 -16.28 2.60
CA GLN A 283 -6.61 -16.12 3.31
C GLN A 283 -6.37 -17.22 4.36
N LEU A 284 -7.42 -17.68 5.05
CA LEU A 284 -7.32 -18.83 5.96
C LEU A 284 -6.93 -20.09 5.21
N VAL A 285 -7.56 -20.36 4.07
CA VAL A 285 -7.20 -21.54 3.25
C VAL A 285 -5.75 -21.45 2.78
N ARG A 286 -5.25 -20.27 2.40
CA ARG A 286 -3.84 -20.06 2.08
C ARG A 286 -2.91 -20.36 3.25
N LEU A 287 -3.28 -19.95 4.48
CA LEU A 287 -2.51 -20.30 5.68
C LEU A 287 -2.46 -21.83 5.90
N LEU A 288 -3.59 -22.52 5.73
CA LEU A 288 -3.62 -23.99 5.84
C LEU A 288 -2.71 -24.67 4.81
N LYS A 289 -2.71 -24.18 3.57
CA LYS A 289 -1.87 -24.72 2.47
C LYS A 289 -0.37 -24.56 2.70
N GLN A 290 0.07 -23.67 3.59
CA GLN A 290 1.50 -23.50 3.92
C GLN A 290 2.03 -24.60 4.86
N ALA A 291 1.14 -25.31 5.55
CA ALA A 291 1.54 -26.34 6.49
C ALA A 291 1.97 -27.64 5.81
N LYS A 292 2.83 -28.40 6.49
CA LYS A 292 3.36 -29.66 5.98
C LYS A 292 2.64 -30.83 6.63
N PRO A 293 2.24 -31.87 5.87
CA PRO A 293 1.72 -33.09 6.47
C PRO A 293 2.69 -33.67 7.50
N ALA A 294 2.17 -34.09 8.65
CA ALA A 294 2.94 -34.64 9.75
C ALA A 294 2.31 -35.92 10.28
N THR A 295 3.13 -36.92 10.59
CA THR A 295 2.69 -38.23 11.08
C THR A 295 2.82 -38.38 12.60
N GLU A 296 3.71 -37.62 13.25
CA GLU A 296 4.10 -37.83 14.65
C GLU A 296 4.20 -36.51 15.42
N ILE A 297 3.12 -35.72 15.47
CA ILE A 297 3.04 -34.60 16.40
C ILE A 297 2.17 -35.04 17.58
N PRO A 298 2.71 -35.09 18.81
CA PRO A 298 1.89 -35.32 19.99
C PRO A 298 0.97 -34.11 20.16
N LEU A 299 -0.32 -34.34 19.92
CA LEU A 299 -1.35 -33.32 20.09
C LEU A 299 -1.95 -33.45 21.50
N PRO A 300 -2.21 -32.34 22.20
CA PRO A 300 -3.04 -32.34 23.39
C PRO A 300 -4.43 -32.96 23.14
N ASP A 301 -5.08 -33.46 24.18
CA ASP A 301 -6.43 -34.05 24.06
C ASP A 301 -7.51 -33.08 23.56
N LYS A 302 -7.27 -31.77 23.71
CA LYS A 302 -8.18 -30.70 23.30
C LYS A 302 -7.47 -29.70 22.41
N ALA A 303 -8.09 -29.43 21.26
CA ALA A 303 -7.71 -28.32 20.39
C ALA A 303 -7.88 -26.97 21.11
N ASN A 304 -7.06 -26.00 20.74
CA ASN A 304 -7.16 -24.61 21.19
C ASN A 304 -8.49 -24.01 20.75
N PHE A 305 -8.88 -24.28 19.50
CA PHE A 305 -10.16 -23.92 18.90
C PHE A 305 -10.34 -24.70 17.59
N SER A 306 -11.55 -24.65 17.03
CA SER A 306 -11.84 -25.25 15.72
C SER A 306 -12.48 -24.24 14.78
N LEU A 307 -12.12 -24.31 13.50
CA LEU A 307 -12.84 -23.63 12.43
C LEU A 307 -13.71 -24.63 11.68
N VAL A 308 -14.98 -24.29 11.48
CA VAL A 308 -15.91 -25.11 10.71
C VAL A 308 -16.28 -24.36 9.44
N PHE A 309 -15.81 -24.87 8.31
CA PHE A 309 -16.10 -24.39 6.98
C PHE A 309 -17.36 -25.10 6.46
N VAL A 310 -18.36 -24.35 6.00
CA VAL A 310 -19.55 -24.90 5.34
C VAL A 310 -19.37 -24.80 3.83
N VAL A 311 -19.16 -25.94 3.17
CA VAL A 311 -18.94 -26.04 1.73
C VAL A 311 -20.08 -26.84 1.12
N ASN A 312 -20.85 -26.26 0.20
CA ASN A 312 -22.03 -26.91 -0.41
C ASN A 312 -23.03 -27.50 0.62
N GLY A 313 -23.13 -26.90 1.81
CA GLY A 313 -23.99 -27.36 2.90
C GLY A 313 -23.35 -28.42 3.83
N GLU A 314 -22.18 -28.94 3.50
CA GLU A 314 -21.44 -29.89 4.33
C GLU A 314 -20.44 -29.16 5.24
N LYS A 315 -20.28 -29.65 6.48
CA LYS A 315 -19.35 -29.09 7.46
C LYS A 315 -18.00 -29.78 7.37
N GLN A 316 -16.94 -29.00 7.21
CA GLN A 316 -15.55 -29.45 7.25
C GLN A 316 -14.83 -28.72 8.38
N ALA A 317 -14.37 -29.48 9.37
CA ALA A 317 -13.72 -28.94 10.57
C ALA A 317 -12.19 -28.97 10.44
N VAL A 318 -11.56 -27.91 10.93
CA VAL A 318 -10.11 -27.79 11.13
C VAL A 318 -9.86 -27.50 12.61
N ASP A 319 -9.21 -28.43 13.30
CA ASP A 319 -8.91 -28.32 14.72
C ASP A 319 -7.50 -27.78 14.92
N PHE A 320 -7.35 -26.64 15.56
CA PHE A 320 -6.06 -25.96 15.72
C PHE A 320 -5.44 -26.24 17.09
N TYR A 321 -4.14 -26.51 17.06
CA TYR A 321 -3.23 -26.61 18.19
C TYR A 321 -2.12 -25.56 18.02
N THR A 322 -1.29 -25.36 19.03
CA THR A 322 -0.27 -24.29 19.04
C THR A 322 0.57 -24.26 17.75
N ASP A 323 1.11 -25.41 17.34
CA ASP A 323 2.03 -25.54 16.20
C ASP A 323 1.57 -26.57 15.15
N ALA A 324 0.29 -26.95 15.20
CA ALA A 324 -0.27 -27.95 14.30
C ALA A 324 -1.79 -27.75 14.13
N PHE A 325 -2.35 -28.36 13.09
CA PHE A 325 -3.80 -28.53 12.98
C PHE A 325 -4.16 -29.89 12.43
N VAL A 326 -5.41 -30.31 12.65
CA VAL A 326 -5.98 -31.54 12.10
C VAL A 326 -7.08 -31.17 11.10
N PHE A 327 -7.01 -31.73 9.91
CA PHE A 327 -8.02 -31.59 8.86
C PHE A 327 -8.22 -32.94 8.16
N ALA A 328 -9.48 -33.34 7.97
CA ALA A 328 -9.85 -34.62 7.35
C ALA A 328 -9.11 -35.84 7.97
N GLY A 329 -8.87 -35.80 9.29
CA GLY A 329 -8.17 -36.86 10.03
C GLY A 329 -6.64 -36.89 9.85
N LYS A 330 -6.06 -35.94 9.10
CA LYS A 330 -4.61 -35.80 8.92
C LYS A 330 -4.08 -34.63 9.75
N THR A 331 -2.88 -34.79 10.28
CA THR A 331 -2.18 -33.74 11.04
C THR A 331 -1.23 -32.96 10.14
N TYR A 332 -1.18 -31.65 10.34
CA TYR A 332 -0.32 -30.72 9.62
C TYR A 332 0.48 -29.89 10.61
N ALA A 333 1.77 -29.72 10.33
CA ALA A 333 2.70 -28.92 11.12
C ALA A 333 2.83 -27.52 10.53
N ASP A 334 2.61 -26.50 11.35
CA ASP A 334 3.04 -25.12 11.08
C ASP A 334 3.21 -24.37 12.40
N GLN A 335 4.43 -23.87 12.65
CA GLN A 335 4.78 -23.20 13.88
C GLN A 335 3.92 -21.95 14.09
N GLY A 336 3.26 -21.88 15.24
CA GLY A 336 2.39 -20.78 15.62
C GLY A 336 1.11 -20.66 14.81
N ILE A 337 0.67 -21.70 14.09
CA ILE A 337 -0.52 -21.62 13.22
C ILE A 337 -1.77 -21.15 13.98
N ALA A 338 -2.01 -21.65 15.21
CA ALA A 338 -3.11 -21.17 16.03
C ALA A 338 -3.03 -19.66 16.30
N ALA A 339 -1.85 -19.13 16.58
CA ALA A 339 -1.65 -17.70 16.80
C ALA A 339 -1.85 -16.88 15.51
N LYS A 340 -1.30 -17.33 14.37
CA LYS A 340 -1.48 -16.68 13.05
C LYS A 340 -2.97 -16.62 12.68
N THR A 341 -3.67 -17.73 12.85
CA THR A 341 -5.12 -17.82 12.58
C THR A 341 -5.92 -16.91 13.50
N ARG A 342 -5.62 -16.87 14.81
CA ARG A 342 -6.27 -15.94 15.75
C ARG A 342 -6.02 -14.48 15.39
N ALA A 343 -4.80 -14.12 15.02
CA ALA A 343 -4.46 -12.75 14.63
C ALA A 343 -5.31 -12.27 13.45
N LEU A 344 -5.57 -13.14 12.48
CA LEU A 344 -6.43 -12.83 11.34
C LEU A 344 -7.87 -12.51 11.76
N PHE A 345 -8.43 -13.22 12.74
CA PHE A 345 -9.77 -12.93 13.27
C PHE A 345 -9.82 -11.75 14.24
N ALA A 346 -8.76 -11.51 15.00
CA ALA A 346 -8.66 -10.37 15.90
C ALA A 346 -8.73 -9.05 15.12
N GLU A 347 -8.16 -9.02 13.91
CA GLU A 347 -8.27 -7.86 13.01
C GLU A 347 -9.74 -7.55 12.65
N ILE A 348 -10.56 -8.57 12.41
CA ILE A 348 -12.00 -8.41 12.14
C ILE A 348 -12.75 -7.81 13.32
N ALA A 349 -12.44 -8.29 14.54
CA ALA A 349 -13.14 -7.86 15.74
C ALA A 349 -12.89 -6.37 16.05
N ARG A 350 -11.72 -5.84 15.67
CA ARG A 350 -11.40 -4.41 15.79
C ARG A 350 -12.16 -3.55 14.80
N GLN A 351 -12.42 -4.04 13.59
CA GLN A 351 -13.09 -3.27 12.53
C GLN A 351 -14.62 -3.19 12.69
N LYS A 352 -15.23 -4.07 13.49
CA LYS A 352 -16.68 -4.05 13.80
C LYS A 352 -17.04 -3.27 15.07
N GLN A 353 -16.06 -2.65 15.73
CA GLN A 353 -16.21 -1.73 16.86
C GLN A 353 -16.09 -0.30 16.38
#